data_AF-M3EIY6-F1
#
_entry.id   AF-M3EIY6-F1
#
_cell.length_a   1.000
_cell.length_b   1.000
_cell.length_c   1.000
_cell.angle_alpha   90.00
_cell.angle_beta   90.00
_cell.angle_gamma   90.00
#
_symmetry.space_group_name_H-M   'P 1'
#
loop_
_entity.id
_entity.type
_entity.pdbx_description
1 polymer ?
#
loop_
_entity_poly.entity_id
_entity_poly.type
_entity_poly.pdbx_seq_one_letter_code
_entity_poly.pdbx_strand_id
1 'polypeptide(L)'
;MQSTAKQPLSWMSLLASISQYAGPGIQLASQDVHRRRQIMAALKTLEGMALVRADPKPGRFTAGLQLLCENGTSTISSAISYTMSDDTEMYVETPVEFFTRGWVHVLTNSEIAALLMWFDRLKYNGVVVGAEEGDPVTVTYVTGDVRQGLYGLGREAYETHQALDAYQLLDVIRPEKRYDSGKWEGYSKDDSDLLCHRVSLAPAGFDRDAGAIVEDVLKRRDTGGFWRRPMFSTPKRFDRFRMVSGDD
;
A
#
# COMPACT_ATOMS: atom_id res chain seq x y z
N MET A 1 -23.65 22.71 -32.64
CA MET A 1 -22.57 22.59 -31.64
C MET A 1 -23.09 21.73 -30.51
N GLN A 2 -22.65 20.47 -30.46
CA GLN A 2 -23.16 19.45 -29.54
C GLN A 2 -22.56 19.62 -28.14
N SER A 3 -23.44 19.44 -27.15
CA SER A 3 -23.21 19.46 -25.72
C SER A 3 -22.07 18.54 -25.29
N THR A 4 -21.00 19.12 -24.72
CA THR A 4 -19.98 18.41 -23.93
C THR A 4 -20.49 18.24 -22.50
N ALA A 5 -21.51 17.39 -22.33
CA ALA A 5 -21.83 16.90 -21.00
C ALA A 5 -20.64 16.05 -20.51
N LYS A 6 -19.92 16.54 -19.48
CA LYS A 6 -18.97 15.73 -18.71
C LYS A 6 -19.67 14.41 -18.37
N GLN A 7 -19.19 13.30 -18.90
CA GLN A 7 -19.77 12.01 -18.55
C GLN A 7 -19.73 11.86 -17.02
N PRO A 8 -20.80 11.39 -16.38
CA PRO A 8 -20.79 11.14 -14.95
C PRO A 8 -19.65 10.17 -14.64
N LEU A 9 -18.88 10.45 -13.58
CA LEU A 9 -17.83 9.58 -13.06
C LEU A 9 -18.40 8.16 -12.93
N SER A 10 -17.94 7.27 -13.79
CA SER A 10 -18.39 5.88 -13.84
C SER A 10 -17.26 5.01 -13.33
N TRP A 11 -17.57 3.93 -12.60
CA TRP A 11 -16.55 2.93 -12.26
C TRP A 11 -15.81 2.40 -13.49
N MET A 12 -16.45 2.43 -14.67
CA MET A 12 -15.80 2.08 -15.94
C MET A 12 -14.70 3.05 -16.36
N SER A 13 -14.76 4.34 -15.96
CA SER A 13 -13.70 5.32 -16.25
C SER A 13 -12.51 5.20 -15.30
N LEU A 14 -12.66 4.49 -14.17
CA LEU A 14 -11.58 4.22 -13.21
C LEU A 14 -10.78 2.95 -13.55
N LEU A 15 -11.28 2.12 -14.47
CA LEU A 15 -10.60 0.89 -14.86
C LEU A 15 -9.58 1.12 -15.96
N ALA A 16 -8.30 0.88 -15.63
CA ALA A 16 -7.23 0.74 -16.59
C ALA A 16 -7.44 -0.53 -17.43
N SER A 17 -8.16 -0.41 -18.55
CA SER A 17 -8.25 -1.47 -19.55
C SER A 17 -7.22 -1.24 -20.64
N ILE A 18 -6.28 -2.17 -20.80
CA ILE A 18 -5.25 -2.19 -21.87
C ILE A 18 -5.88 -2.54 -23.23
N SER A 19 -7.22 -2.57 -23.35
CA SER A 19 -7.89 -2.95 -24.59
C SER A 19 -7.68 -1.90 -25.68
N GLN A 20 -6.64 -2.07 -26.49
CA GLN A 20 -6.39 -1.24 -27.66
C GLN A 20 -7.28 -1.67 -28.83
N TYR A 21 -7.76 -0.71 -29.60
CA TYR A 21 -8.49 -0.94 -30.85
C TYR A 21 -7.57 -1.69 -31.83
N ALA A 22 -7.93 -2.93 -32.19
CA ALA A 22 -7.09 -3.81 -33.01
C ALA A 22 -7.23 -3.62 -34.54
N GLY A 23 -7.73 -2.45 -35.00
CA GLY A 23 -7.91 -2.16 -36.42
C GLY A 23 -9.29 -2.57 -36.99
N PRO A 24 -9.51 -2.34 -38.31
CA PRO A 24 -10.80 -2.60 -38.96
C PRO A 24 -10.96 -4.10 -39.25
N GLY A 25 -11.79 -4.76 -38.44
CA GLY A 25 -12.23 -6.13 -38.57
C GLY A 25 -13.51 -6.33 -37.74
N ILE A 26 -14.19 -7.48 -37.89
CA ILE A 26 -15.40 -7.79 -37.11
C ILE A 26 -14.99 -7.92 -35.64
N GLN A 27 -15.10 -6.83 -34.89
CA GLN A 27 -14.88 -6.82 -33.45
C GLN A 27 -16.11 -7.42 -32.77
N LEU A 28 -15.98 -8.62 -32.21
CA LEU A 28 -17.08 -9.32 -31.53
C LEU A 28 -17.55 -8.62 -30.24
N ALA A 29 -16.78 -7.67 -29.69
CA ALA A 29 -17.12 -6.94 -28.47
C ALA A 29 -16.42 -5.58 -28.41
N SER A 30 -17.12 -4.53 -27.97
CA SER A 30 -16.54 -3.20 -27.75
C SER A 30 -15.71 -3.15 -26.46
N GLN A 31 -14.83 -2.14 -26.33
CA GLN A 31 -14.07 -1.89 -25.10
C GLN A 31 -14.98 -1.82 -23.85
N ASP A 32 -16.17 -1.24 -23.99
CA ASP A 32 -17.17 -1.17 -22.91
C ASP A 32 -17.66 -2.55 -22.47
N VAL A 33 -17.83 -3.49 -23.42
CA VAL A 33 -18.19 -4.88 -23.09
C VAL A 33 -17.07 -5.55 -22.30
N HIS A 34 -15.80 -5.30 -22.66
CA HIS A 34 -14.66 -5.85 -21.92
C HIS A 34 -14.54 -5.27 -20.51
N ARG A 35 -14.64 -3.94 -20.36
CA ARG A 35 -14.64 -3.28 -19.04
C ARG A 35 -15.78 -3.79 -18.17
N ARG A 36 -16.99 -3.91 -18.73
CA ARG A 36 -18.15 -4.46 -18.02
C ARG A 36 -17.91 -5.91 -17.60
N ARG A 37 -17.32 -6.75 -18.46
CA ARG A 37 -16.95 -8.13 -18.10
C ARG A 37 -15.95 -8.18 -16.95
N GLN A 38 -14.95 -7.28 -16.93
CA GLN A 38 -13.99 -7.19 -15.84
C GLN A 38 -14.67 -6.81 -14.51
N ILE A 39 -15.55 -5.79 -14.51
CA ILE A 39 -16.33 -5.41 -13.32
C ILE A 39 -17.16 -6.60 -12.83
N MET A 40 -17.89 -7.24 -13.73
CA MET A 40 -18.75 -8.37 -13.36
C MET A 40 -17.93 -9.58 -12.86
N ALA A 41 -16.74 -9.81 -13.39
CA ALA A 41 -15.83 -10.84 -12.90
C ALA A 41 -15.33 -10.49 -11.49
N ALA A 42 -14.91 -9.25 -11.25
CA ALA A 42 -14.49 -8.79 -9.92
C ALA A 42 -15.62 -8.92 -8.90
N LEU A 43 -16.85 -8.50 -9.23
CA LEU A 43 -18.02 -8.65 -8.34
C LEU A 43 -18.33 -10.11 -8.02
N LYS A 44 -18.20 -11.02 -8.99
CA LYS A 44 -18.35 -12.47 -8.75
C LYS A 44 -17.27 -13.01 -7.82
N THR A 45 -16.02 -12.56 -7.98
CA THR A 45 -14.93 -12.93 -7.07
C THR A 45 -15.24 -12.45 -5.65
N LEU A 46 -15.67 -11.20 -5.49
CA LEU A 46 -16.05 -10.65 -4.19
C LEU A 46 -17.25 -11.39 -3.55
N GLU A 47 -18.23 -11.81 -4.36
CA GLU A 47 -19.36 -12.62 -3.89
C GLU A 47 -18.91 -14.02 -3.46
N GLY A 48 -17.97 -14.64 -4.19
CA GLY A 48 -17.34 -15.89 -3.78
C GLY A 48 -16.53 -15.80 -2.48
N MET A 49 -16.00 -14.60 -2.18
CA MET A 49 -15.30 -14.28 -0.93
C MET A 49 -16.25 -13.84 0.20
N ALA A 50 -17.56 -13.86 -0.02
CA ALA A 50 -18.58 -13.41 0.95
C ALA A 50 -18.43 -11.94 1.41
N LEU A 51 -17.84 -11.08 0.56
CA LEU A 51 -17.67 -9.64 0.80
C LEU A 51 -18.83 -8.81 0.24
N VAL A 52 -19.49 -9.32 -0.80
CA VAL A 52 -20.69 -8.71 -1.38
C VAL A 52 -21.72 -9.76 -1.72
N ARG A 53 -22.97 -9.36 -1.88
CA ARG A 53 -24.06 -10.22 -2.36
C ARG A 53 -24.87 -9.50 -3.41
N ALA A 54 -25.18 -10.21 -4.51
CA ALA A 54 -26.15 -9.70 -5.47
C ALA A 54 -27.57 -9.79 -4.88
N ASP A 55 -28.31 -8.69 -4.95
CA ASP A 55 -29.69 -8.56 -4.49
C ASP A 55 -30.58 -8.18 -5.69
N PRO A 56 -31.69 -8.89 -6.00
CA PRO A 56 -32.34 -9.99 -5.26
C PRO A 56 -31.97 -11.41 -5.70
N LYS A 57 -31.04 -11.56 -6.66
CA LYS A 57 -30.65 -12.89 -7.16
C LYS A 57 -29.11 -13.02 -7.19
N PRO A 58 -28.55 -14.11 -6.63
CA PRO A 58 -27.12 -14.38 -6.67
C PRO A 58 -26.54 -14.26 -8.09
N GLY A 59 -25.34 -13.68 -8.19
CA GLY A 59 -24.64 -13.48 -9.46
C GLY A 59 -25.25 -12.45 -10.42
N ARG A 60 -26.33 -11.75 -10.04
CA ARG A 60 -26.99 -10.72 -10.86
C ARG A 60 -26.93 -9.33 -10.22
N PHE A 61 -25.76 -8.71 -10.33
CA PHE A 61 -25.47 -7.36 -9.80
C PHE A 61 -26.15 -6.19 -10.51
N THR A 62 -26.95 -6.43 -11.55
CA THR A 62 -27.63 -5.34 -12.29
C THR A 62 -28.77 -4.69 -11.52
N ALA A 63 -29.31 -5.38 -10.51
CA ALA A 63 -30.50 -4.96 -9.77
C ALA A 63 -30.16 -4.32 -8.41
N GLY A 64 -28.97 -4.60 -7.88
CA GLY A 64 -28.56 -4.18 -6.56
C GLY A 64 -27.32 -4.94 -6.10
N LEU A 65 -26.63 -4.36 -5.12
CA LEU A 65 -25.48 -4.94 -4.44
C LEU A 65 -25.66 -4.66 -2.96
N GLN A 66 -25.54 -5.69 -2.14
CA GLN A 66 -25.43 -5.56 -0.69
C GLN A 66 -23.98 -5.79 -0.28
N LEU A 67 -23.43 -4.88 0.52
CA LEU A 67 -22.11 -5.05 1.14
C LEU A 67 -22.25 -5.97 2.36
N LEU A 68 -21.27 -6.86 2.53
CA LEU A 68 -21.20 -7.79 3.65
C LEU A 68 -20.03 -7.46 4.57
N CYS A 69 -20.05 -8.01 5.77
CA CYS A 69 -19.01 -7.77 6.77
C CYS A 69 -17.64 -8.30 6.31
N GLU A 70 -16.62 -7.45 6.37
CA GLU A 70 -15.27 -7.69 5.83
C GLU A 70 -14.32 -8.42 6.79
N ASN A 71 -14.72 -8.62 8.05
CA ASN A 71 -13.92 -9.26 9.09
C ASN A 71 -13.83 -10.80 8.97
N GLY A 72 -14.28 -11.37 7.84
CA GLY A 72 -14.25 -12.82 7.58
C GLY A 72 -15.30 -13.64 8.34
N THR A 73 -16.16 -13.02 9.16
CA THR A 73 -17.27 -13.73 9.83
C THR A 73 -18.45 -13.99 8.88
N SER A 74 -18.58 -13.17 7.84
CA SER A 74 -19.56 -13.35 6.78
C SER A 74 -19.19 -14.57 5.94
N THR A 75 -20.15 -15.47 5.73
CA THR A 75 -20.01 -16.64 4.86
C THR A 75 -21.14 -16.66 3.83
N ILE A 76 -21.00 -17.50 2.80
CA ILE A 76 -22.05 -17.68 1.80
C ILE A 76 -23.37 -18.13 2.47
N SER A 77 -23.28 -19.02 3.47
CA SER A 77 -24.43 -19.57 4.21
C SER A 77 -24.95 -18.63 5.31
N SER A 78 -24.10 -17.81 5.90
CA SER A 78 -24.45 -16.85 6.94
C SER A 78 -23.83 -15.50 6.59
N ALA A 79 -24.51 -14.75 5.71
CA ALA A 79 -24.03 -13.44 5.33
C ALA A 79 -24.46 -12.42 6.36
N ILE A 80 -23.46 -11.74 6.90
CA ILE A 80 -23.63 -10.66 7.85
C ILE A 80 -23.58 -9.38 7.04
N SER A 81 -24.63 -8.56 7.15
CA SER A 81 -24.68 -7.28 6.45
C SER A 81 -23.54 -6.39 6.91
N TYR A 82 -22.96 -5.62 6.00
CA TYR A 82 -22.00 -4.60 6.38
C TYR A 82 -22.63 -3.61 7.36
N THR A 83 -21.94 -3.38 8.46
CA THR A 83 -22.23 -2.32 9.41
C THR A 83 -21.04 -1.40 9.40
N MET A 84 -21.29 -0.09 9.35
CA MET A 84 -20.23 0.88 9.52
C MET A 84 -19.62 0.67 10.90
N SER A 85 -18.29 0.56 10.96
CA SER A 85 -17.55 0.52 12.22
C SER A 85 -17.90 1.75 13.05
N ASP A 86 -18.03 1.53 14.36
CA ASP A 86 -18.16 2.62 15.33
C ASP A 86 -16.79 3.26 15.59
N ASP A 87 -16.75 4.51 16.06
CA ASP A 87 -15.52 5.24 16.36
C ASP A 87 -14.70 4.60 17.50
N THR A 88 -15.24 3.56 18.14
CA THR A 88 -14.62 2.78 19.20
C THR A 88 -13.68 1.67 18.69
N GLU A 89 -13.75 1.32 17.41
CA GLU A 89 -12.91 0.28 16.81
C GLU A 89 -11.54 0.82 16.39
N MET A 90 -10.50 -0.02 16.45
CA MET A 90 -9.19 0.34 15.92
C MET A 90 -9.24 0.34 14.38
N TYR A 91 -8.66 1.36 13.75
CA TYR A 91 -8.69 1.56 12.31
C TYR A 91 -7.38 2.14 11.79
N VAL A 92 -7.06 1.75 10.56
CA VAL A 92 -5.91 2.25 9.83
C VAL A 92 -6.38 3.30 8.82
N GLU A 93 -5.83 4.51 8.90
CA GLU A 93 -6.10 5.56 7.93
C GLU A 93 -5.19 5.38 6.71
N THR A 94 -5.80 5.40 5.53
CA THR A 94 -5.09 5.37 4.26
C THR A 94 -5.34 6.69 3.52
N PRO A 95 -4.30 7.37 3.01
CA PRO A 95 -4.47 8.58 2.20
C PRO A 95 -5.38 8.32 1.01
N VAL A 96 -6.28 9.26 0.69
CA VAL A 96 -7.19 9.15 -0.48
C VAL A 96 -6.38 9.03 -1.79
N GLU A 97 -5.22 9.67 -1.81
CA GLU A 97 -4.23 9.65 -2.87
C GLU A 97 -3.70 8.25 -3.16
N PHE A 98 -3.69 7.34 -2.17
CA PHE A 98 -3.33 5.94 -2.40
C PHE A 98 -4.18 5.29 -3.50
N PHE A 99 -5.47 5.62 -3.53
CA PHE A 99 -6.40 5.14 -4.56
C PHE A 99 -6.42 6.05 -5.78
N THR A 100 -6.46 7.37 -5.57
CA THR A 100 -6.68 8.34 -6.65
C THR A 100 -5.44 8.65 -7.48
N ARG A 101 -4.23 8.39 -6.96
CA ARG A 101 -2.95 8.55 -7.68
C ARG A 101 -2.36 7.23 -8.19
N GLY A 102 -3.11 6.13 -8.06
CA GLY A 102 -2.76 4.84 -8.65
C GLY A 102 -1.76 3.99 -7.85
N TRP A 103 -1.45 4.34 -6.60
CA TRP A 103 -0.53 3.56 -5.75
C TRP A 103 -1.03 2.13 -5.54
N VAL A 104 -2.33 1.94 -5.33
CA VAL A 104 -2.96 0.61 -5.22
C VAL A 104 -2.75 -0.28 -6.46
N HIS A 105 -2.48 0.31 -7.63
CA HIS A 105 -2.31 -0.43 -8.89
C HIS A 105 -0.85 -0.76 -9.21
N VAL A 106 0.11 0.02 -8.69
CA VAL A 106 1.54 -0.15 -9.01
C VAL A 106 2.31 -0.90 -7.94
N LEU A 107 1.80 -0.91 -6.70
CA LEU A 107 2.40 -1.66 -5.61
C LEU A 107 1.97 -3.13 -5.66
N THR A 108 2.90 -4.01 -5.35
CA THR A 108 2.66 -5.44 -5.14
C THR A 108 1.85 -5.67 -3.86
N ASN A 109 1.20 -6.83 -3.75
CA ASN A 109 0.45 -7.20 -2.55
C ASN A 109 1.33 -7.16 -1.28
N SER A 110 2.61 -7.56 -1.38
CA SER A 110 3.56 -7.53 -0.27
C SER A 110 3.91 -6.11 0.15
N GLU A 111 4.08 -5.18 -0.80
CA GLU A 111 4.32 -3.76 -0.53
C GLU A 111 3.10 -3.10 0.11
N ILE A 112 1.88 -3.40 -0.37
CA ILE A 112 0.63 -2.89 0.20
C ILE A 112 0.47 -3.40 1.64
N ALA A 113 0.67 -4.70 1.87
CA ALA A 113 0.55 -5.28 3.21
C ALA A 113 1.57 -4.68 4.20
N ALA A 114 2.83 -4.49 3.76
CA ALA A 114 3.84 -3.83 4.57
C ALA A 114 3.48 -2.36 4.84
N LEU A 115 2.96 -1.63 3.84
CA LEU A 115 2.54 -0.24 4.00
C LEU A 115 1.41 -0.09 5.03
N LEU A 116 0.40 -0.97 5.00
CA LEU A 116 -0.69 -0.99 5.97
C LEU A 116 -0.18 -1.31 7.38
N MET A 117 0.76 -2.25 7.52
CA MET A 117 1.44 -2.49 8.80
C MET A 117 2.14 -1.21 9.31
N TRP A 118 2.82 -0.46 8.44
CA TRP A 118 3.46 0.79 8.85
C TRP A 118 2.46 1.86 9.28
N PHE A 119 1.32 2.01 8.59
CA PHE A 119 0.27 2.94 9.01
C PHE A 119 -0.28 2.59 10.39
N ASP A 120 -0.59 1.32 10.63
CA ASP A 120 -1.06 0.82 11.92
C ASP A 120 -0.04 1.11 13.04
N ARG A 121 1.23 0.75 12.81
CA ARG A 121 2.31 0.93 13.79
C ARG A 121 2.64 2.39 14.05
N LEU A 122 2.59 3.25 13.04
CA LEU A 122 2.79 4.69 13.22
C LEU A 122 1.65 5.32 14.01
N LYS A 123 0.41 4.88 13.78
CA LYS A 123 -0.77 5.42 14.47
C LYS A 123 -0.81 5.03 15.94
N TYR A 124 -0.58 3.75 16.26
CA TYR A 124 -0.79 3.21 17.61
C TYR A 124 0.49 3.01 18.42
N ASN A 125 1.65 3.00 17.78
CA ASN A 125 2.94 2.74 18.43
C ASN A 125 4.06 3.66 17.92
N GLY A 126 3.69 4.77 17.27
CA GLY A 126 4.62 5.79 16.84
C GLY A 126 5.17 6.58 18.02
N VAL A 127 6.45 6.92 17.96
CA VAL A 127 7.11 7.83 18.90
C VAL A 127 7.43 9.10 18.14
N VAL A 128 7.04 10.25 18.70
CA VAL A 128 7.37 11.55 18.13
C VAL A 128 8.81 11.91 18.50
N VAL A 129 9.63 12.23 17.50
CA VAL A 129 11.03 12.63 17.66
C VAL A 129 11.30 13.98 16.98
N GLY A 130 12.29 14.73 17.46
CA GLY A 130 12.82 15.92 16.77
C GLY A 130 12.26 17.28 17.18
N ALA A 131 11.71 17.43 18.39
CA ALA A 131 11.00 18.66 18.81
C ALA A 131 11.88 19.89 19.17
N GLU A 132 13.21 19.86 19.00
CA GLU A 132 14.08 20.99 19.39
C GLU A 132 14.45 21.94 18.23
N GLU A 133 14.66 21.43 17.00
CA GLU A 133 14.91 22.25 15.80
C GLU A 133 14.34 21.55 14.54
N GLY A 134 13.02 21.53 14.38
CA GLY A 134 12.35 21.01 13.20
C GLY A 134 10.88 20.67 13.40
N ASP A 135 10.21 20.27 12.32
CA ASP A 135 8.86 19.71 12.41
C ASP A 135 8.93 18.33 13.09
N PRO A 136 8.05 18.05 14.08
CA PRO A 136 8.04 16.76 14.76
C PRO A 136 7.73 15.63 13.77
N VAL A 137 8.51 14.56 13.83
CA VAL A 137 8.32 13.38 12.98
C VAL A 137 7.94 12.19 13.85
N THR A 138 6.85 11.52 13.47
CA THR A 138 6.48 10.24 14.09
C THR A 138 7.27 9.12 13.44
N VAL A 139 8.02 8.38 14.26
CA VAL A 139 8.78 7.21 13.83
C VAL A 139 8.31 5.96 14.57
N THR A 140 8.39 4.81 13.92
CA THR A 140 8.15 3.52 14.56
C THR A 140 9.16 2.48 14.08
N TYR A 141 9.18 1.32 14.72
CA TYR A 141 9.93 0.15 14.27
C TYR A 141 9.10 -1.10 14.48
N VAL A 142 9.44 -2.16 13.76
CA VAL A 142 8.78 -3.47 13.86
C VAL A 142 9.82 -4.56 13.99
N THR A 143 9.71 -5.34 15.06
CA THR A 143 10.52 -6.53 15.33
C THR A 143 9.97 -7.75 14.58
N GLY A 144 10.78 -8.80 14.47
CA GLY A 144 10.41 -10.00 13.71
C GLY A 144 9.20 -10.76 14.28
N ASP A 145 9.10 -10.82 15.60
CA ASP A 145 8.00 -11.42 16.36
C ASP A 145 6.70 -10.64 16.21
N VAL A 146 6.74 -9.30 16.30
CA VAL A 146 5.57 -8.45 16.07
C VAL A 146 5.08 -8.60 14.63
N ARG A 147 6.01 -8.55 13.66
CA ARG A 147 5.68 -8.70 12.24
C ARG A 147 4.99 -10.03 11.94
N GLN A 148 5.57 -11.13 12.39
CA GLN A 148 5.03 -12.47 12.10
C GLN A 148 3.80 -12.78 12.96
N GLY A 149 3.83 -12.40 14.23
CA GLY A 149 2.79 -12.71 15.21
C GLY A 149 1.51 -11.90 15.00
N LEU A 150 1.61 -10.58 14.77
CA LEU A 150 0.43 -9.72 14.62
C LEU A 150 -0.04 -9.60 13.18
N TYR A 151 0.87 -9.53 12.21
CA TYR A 151 0.52 -9.25 10.81
C TYR A 151 0.65 -10.46 9.89
N GLY A 152 1.20 -11.58 10.37
CA GLY A 152 1.47 -12.75 9.53
C GLY A 152 2.51 -12.47 8.43
N LEU A 153 3.29 -11.40 8.54
CA LEU A 153 4.18 -10.95 7.47
C LEU A 153 5.56 -11.62 7.59
N GLY A 154 5.97 -12.26 6.49
CA GLY A 154 7.29 -12.85 6.34
C GLY A 154 8.39 -11.79 6.23
N ARG A 155 9.65 -12.27 6.22
CA ARG A 155 10.81 -11.41 6.01
C ARG A 155 10.78 -10.69 4.66
N GLU A 156 10.29 -11.36 3.61
CA GLU A 156 10.19 -10.78 2.26
C GLU A 156 9.29 -9.54 2.24
N ALA A 157 8.10 -9.63 2.86
CA ALA A 157 7.20 -8.50 2.99
C ALA A 157 7.84 -7.35 3.78
N TYR A 158 8.62 -7.64 4.83
CA TYR A 158 9.36 -6.60 5.55
C TYR A 158 10.37 -5.88 4.67
N GLU A 159 11.14 -6.60 3.84
CA GLU A 159 12.19 -6.02 2.99
C GLU A 159 11.66 -5.06 1.92
N THR A 160 10.35 -5.09 1.64
CA THR A 160 9.68 -4.12 0.76
C THR A 160 9.77 -2.66 1.25
N HIS A 161 10.15 -2.41 2.50
CA HIS A 161 10.43 -1.05 2.99
C HIS A 161 11.43 -0.28 2.12
N GLN A 162 12.36 -0.99 1.47
CA GLN A 162 13.33 -0.37 0.56
C GLN A 162 12.69 0.13 -0.73
N ALA A 163 11.73 -0.62 -1.28
CA ALA A 163 10.97 -0.20 -2.44
C ALA A 163 10.09 1.01 -2.09
N LEU A 164 9.40 0.94 -0.96
CA LEU A 164 8.56 2.02 -0.44
C LEU A 164 9.37 3.31 -0.13
N ASP A 165 10.62 3.17 0.34
CA ASP A 165 11.56 4.29 0.50
C ASP A 165 12.06 4.85 -0.83
N ALA A 166 12.35 3.98 -1.81
CA ALA A 166 12.73 4.40 -3.16
C ALA A 166 11.59 5.14 -3.88
N TYR A 167 10.33 4.73 -3.64
CA TYR A 167 9.14 5.42 -4.09
C TYR A 167 8.84 6.69 -3.27
N GLN A 168 9.56 6.89 -2.16
CA GLN A 168 9.40 8.01 -1.22
C GLN A 168 8.00 8.06 -0.61
N LEU A 169 7.42 6.90 -0.32
CA LEU A 169 6.21 6.74 0.48
C LEU A 169 6.55 6.61 1.96
N LEU A 170 7.72 6.07 2.25
CA LEU A 170 8.31 5.96 3.58
C LEU A 170 9.66 6.67 3.58
N ASP A 171 10.10 7.10 4.75
CA ASP A 171 11.49 7.45 5.00
C ASP A 171 12.07 6.43 6.00
N VAL A 172 13.07 5.67 5.54
CA VAL A 172 13.69 4.60 6.33
C VAL A 172 14.94 5.10 7.02
N ILE A 173 14.85 5.24 8.34
CA ILE A 173 15.94 5.65 9.22
C ILE A 173 16.69 4.40 9.69
N ARG A 174 17.95 4.30 9.27
CA ARG A 174 18.81 3.16 9.56
C ARG A 174 19.62 3.39 10.83
N PRO A 175 19.83 2.36 11.67
CA PRO A 175 20.76 2.43 12.78
C PRO A 175 22.16 2.78 12.30
N GLU A 176 22.90 3.57 13.08
CA GLU A 176 24.21 4.08 12.71
C GLU A 176 25.24 2.98 12.41
N LYS A 177 25.25 1.93 13.25
CA LYS A 177 26.14 0.77 13.09
C LYS A 177 25.71 -0.20 11.97
N ARG A 178 24.67 0.11 11.18
CA ARG A 178 24.15 -0.80 10.13
C ARG A 178 24.49 -0.33 8.72
N TYR A 179 25.28 -1.13 8.00
CA TYR A 179 25.71 -0.87 6.63
C TYR A 179 24.57 -1.01 5.60
N ASP A 180 24.75 -0.40 4.43
CA ASP A 180 23.90 -0.56 3.23
C ASP A 180 23.70 -2.03 2.83
N SER A 181 24.72 -2.86 3.06
CA SER A 181 24.67 -4.31 2.80
C SER A 181 23.78 -5.09 3.77
N GLY A 182 23.23 -4.43 4.80
CA GLY A 182 22.45 -5.04 5.88
C GLY A 182 23.30 -5.65 7.00
N LYS A 183 24.63 -5.67 6.86
CA LYS A 183 25.59 -6.09 7.88
C LYS A 183 25.71 -5.06 9.01
N TRP A 184 26.08 -5.52 10.20
CA TRP A 184 26.34 -4.68 11.36
C TRP A 184 27.84 -4.51 11.58
N GLU A 185 28.24 -3.29 11.92
CA GLU A 185 29.56 -2.98 12.45
C GLU A 185 29.63 -3.41 13.92
N GLY A 186 30.65 -4.20 14.27
CA GLY A 186 30.88 -4.60 15.67
C GLY A 186 29.80 -5.51 16.27
N TYR A 187 29.14 -6.35 15.46
CA TYR A 187 28.05 -7.24 15.93
C TYR A 187 28.44 -8.06 17.17
N SER A 188 27.69 -7.88 18.27
CA SER A 188 27.69 -8.74 19.44
C SER A 188 26.26 -9.17 19.77
N LYS A 189 26.08 -10.45 20.15
CA LYS A 189 24.75 -11.04 20.40
C LYS A 189 24.08 -10.49 21.66
N ASP A 190 24.88 -10.00 22.59
CA ASP A 190 24.41 -9.48 23.88
C ASP A 190 24.12 -7.97 23.83
N ASP A 191 24.30 -7.34 22.67
CA ASP A 191 24.18 -5.90 22.51
C ASP A 191 22.71 -5.49 22.26
N SER A 192 22.15 -4.67 23.15
CA SER A 192 20.81 -4.07 23.00
C SER A 192 20.74 -3.05 21.86
N ASP A 193 21.90 -2.66 21.32
CA ASP A 193 22.04 -1.66 20.25
C ASP A 193 21.60 -2.16 18.86
N LEU A 194 21.24 -3.44 18.72
CA LEU A 194 20.74 -4.02 17.47
C LEU A 194 19.29 -3.58 17.19
N LEU A 195 19.13 -2.28 16.91
CA LEU A 195 17.83 -1.68 16.61
C LEU A 195 17.35 -2.07 15.20
N CYS A 196 16.04 -2.28 15.07
CA CYS A 196 15.40 -2.39 13.76
C CYS A 196 15.49 -1.05 13.00
N HIS A 197 15.26 -1.10 11.68
CA HIS A 197 15.06 0.15 10.94
C HIS A 197 13.87 0.88 11.54
N ARG A 198 14.04 2.19 11.74
CA ARG A 198 12.94 3.08 12.06
C ARG A 198 12.35 3.59 10.77
N VAL A 199 11.04 3.83 10.77
CA VAL A 199 10.30 4.26 9.60
C VAL A 199 9.43 5.44 10.01
N SER A 200 9.41 6.48 9.18
CA SER A 200 8.38 7.51 9.18
C SER A 200 7.60 7.49 7.87
N LEU A 201 6.37 8.00 7.90
CA LEU A 201 5.57 8.21 6.71
C LEU A 201 6.09 9.44 5.96
N ALA A 202 6.02 9.41 4.62
CA ALA A 202 6.21 10.58 3.78
C ALA A 202 4.86 10.94 3.09
N PRO A 203 3.96 11.72 3.74
CA PRO A 203 2.62 11.99 3.23
C PRO A 203 2.61 12.63 1.83
N ALA A 204 3.49 13.62 1.60
CA ALA A 204 3.67 14.27 0.30
C ALA A 204 4.11 13.29 -0.81
N GLY A 205 4.60 12.11 -0.43
CA GLY A 205 4.91 11.03 -1.34
C GLY A 205 3.70 10.57 -2.14
N PHE A 206 2.52 10.53 -1.51
CA PHE A 206 1.28 10.01 -2.08
C PHE A 206 0.65 10.94 -3.11
N ASP A 207 0.87 12.25 -3.02
CA ASP A 207 0.28 13.27 -3.90
C ASP A 207 0.72 13.15 -5.36
N ARG A 208 1.80 12.41 -5.60
CA ARG A 208 2.45 12.26 -6.91
C ARG A 208 1.84 11.12 -7.70
N ASP A 209 1.95 11.20 -9.02
CA ASP A 209 1.52 10.12 -9.92
C ASP A 209 2.35 8.85 -9.66
N ALA A 210 1.69 7.79 -9.21
CA ALA A 210 2.37 6.58 -8.77
C ALA A 210 3.10 5.88 -9.93
N GLY A 211 2.47 5.86 -11.11
CA GLY A 211 3.03 5.25 -12.32
C GLY A 211 4.36 5.91 -12.72
N ALA A 212 4.38 7.24 -12.78
CA ALA A 212 5.58 7.99 -13.13
C ALA A 212 6.73 7.77 -12.13
N ILE A 213 6.44 7.73 -10.82
CA ILE A 213 7.47 7.51 -9.79
C ILE A 213 8.04 6.09 -9.87
N VAL A 214 7.19 5.08 -9.93
CA VAL A 214 7.63 3.68 -9.99
C VAL A 214 8.41 3.42 -11.28
N GLU A 215 7.93 3.93 -12.42
CA GLU A 215 8.62 3.78 -13.71
C GLU A 215 10.03 4.41 -13.67
N ASP A 216 10.17 5.62 -13.12
CA ASP A 216 11.46 6.28 -12.98
C ASP A 216 12.43 5.48 -12.10
N VAL A 217 11.96 4.98 -10.95
CA VAL A 217 12.77 4.15 -10.05
C VAL A 217 13.21 2.86 -10.75
N LEU A 218 12.31 2.19 -11.47
CA LEU A 218 12.65 0.97 -12.21
C LEU A 218 13.64 1.23 -13.34
N LYS A 219 13.50 2.34 -14.10
CA LYS A 219 14.46 2.74 -15.14
C LYS A 219 15.84 3.02 -14.58
N ARG A 220 15.92 3.73 -13.45
CA ARG A 220 17.20 3.98 -12.75
C ARG A 220 17.85 2.67 -12.30
N ARG A 221 17.06 1.73 -11.80
CA ARG A 221 17.54 0.41 -11.39
C ARG A 221 18.05 -0.42 -12.56
N ASP A 222 17.35 -0.39 -13.69
CA ASP A 222 17.73 -1.06 -14.92
C ASP A 222 19.04 -0.52 -15.48
N THR A 223 19.13 0.80 -15.61
CA THR A 223 20.33 1.50 -16.10
C THR A 223 21.57 1.19 -15.25
N GLY A 224 21.39 1.05 -13.94
CA GLY A 224 22.47 0.70 -13.01
C GLY A 224 22.78 -0.80 -12.89
N GLY A 225 22.05 -1.68 -13.58
CA GLY A 225 22.24 -3.13 -13.51
C GLY A 225 21.94 -3.74 -12.13
N PHE A 226 21.09 -3.08 -11.33
CA PHE A 226 20.88 -3.40 -9.91
C PHE A 226 19.73 -4.38 -9.65
N TRP A 227 19.31 -5.15 -10.66
CA TRP A 227 18.23 -6.13 -10.51
C TRP A 227 18.51 -7.20 -9.44
N ARG A 228 19.77 -7.52 -9.19
CA ARG A 228 20.19 -8.47 -8.13
C ARG A 228 20.46 -7.80 -6.77
N ARG A 229 20.43 -6.47 -6.70
CA ARG A 229 20.67 -5.73 -5.46
C ARG A 229 19.33 -5.27 -4.86
N PRO A 230 19.25 -5.18 -3.52
CA PRO A 230 18.14 -4.51 -2.85
C PRO A 230 18.04 -3.05 -3.35
N MET A 231 16.84 -2.46 -3.37
CA MET A 231 16.71 -1.06 -3.82
C MET A 231 17.50 -0.15 -2.88
N PHE A 232 18.27 0.77 -3.46
CA PHE A 232 18.98 1.76 -2.66
C PHE A 232 17.97 2.72 -2.04
N SER A 233 18.11 2.98 -0.74
CA SER A 233 17.39 4.08 -0.12
C SER A 233 17.76 5.38 -0.84
N THR A 234 16.79 6.25 -1.07
CA THR A 234 17.08 7.60 -1.56
C THR A 234 18.03 8.27 -0.52
N PRO A 235 19.01 9.11 -0.91
CA PRO A 235 19.82 9.83 0.07
C PRO A 235 18.93 10.49 1.13
N LYS A 236 19.33 10.34 2.39
CA LYS A 236 18.54 10.69 3.59
C LYS A 236 17.94 12.09 3.44
N ARG A 237 16.61 12.19 3.42
CA ARG A 237 15.93 13.49 3.60
C ARG A 237 16.17 14.06 5.00
N PHE A 238 16.42 13.17 5.96
CA PHE A 238 16.64 13.47 7.38
C PHE A 238 18.09 13.21 7.81
N ASP A 239 19.02 14.04 7.33
CA ASP A 239 20.38 14.14 7.91
C ASP A 239 20.43 15.06 9.15
N ARG A 240 19.28 15.45 9.71
CA ARG A 240 19.19 16.47 10.78
C ARG A 240 18.93 15.97 12.19
N PHE A 241 18.57 14.71 12.39
CA PHE A 241 18.23 14.23 13.73
C PHE A 241 19.36 13.39 14.32
N ARG A 242 20.17 14.04 15.16
CA ARG A 242 21.02 13.34 16.12
C ARG A 242 20.07 12.68 17.12
N MET A 243 19.86 11.37 17.00
CA MET A 243 19.11 10.64 18.03
C MET A 243 19.95 10.69 19.30
N VAL A 244 19.52 11.49 20.27
CA VAL A 244 20.04 11.44 21.63
C VAL A 244 19.59 10.09 22.19
N SER A 245 20.55 9.25 22.57
CA SER A 245 20.24 8.07 23.39
C SER A 245 19.61 8.56 24.67
N GLY A 246 18.36 8.16 24.93
CA GLY A 246 17.82 8.26 26.27
C GLY A 246 18.58 7.26 27.13
N ASP A 247 19.59 7.73 27.84
CA ASP A 247 20.12 7.04 29.01
C ASP A 247 19.06 7.16 30.12
N ASP A 248 18.56 6.02 30.55
CA ASP A 248 18.11 5.74 31.92
C ASP A 248 18.67 4.35 32.32
#